data_AF-A0A1Q4R935-F1
#
_entry.id   AF-A0A1Q4R935-F1
#
_cell.length_a   1.000
_cell.length_b   1.000
_cell.length_c   1.000
_cell.angle_alpha   90.00
_cell.angle_beta   90.00
_cell.angle_gamma   90.00
#
_symmetry.space_group_name_H-M   'P 1'
#
loop_
_entity.id
_entity.type
_entity.pdbx_description
1 polymer ?
#
loop_
_entity_poly.entity_id
_entity_poly.type
_entity_poly.pdbx_seq_one_letter_code
_entity_poly.pdbx_strand_id
1 'polypeptide(L)' 'MTGAYAASFLPAMLVPMMAVLNFVVLGLLFTYIESEA' A
#
# COMPACT_ATOMS: atom_id res chain seq x y z
N MET A 1 9.53 -13.84 -10.26
CA MET A 1 10.34 -14.66 -9.33
C MET A 1 9.41 -15.19 -8.25
N THR A 2 9.12 -16.48 -8.24
CA THR A 2 8.27 -17.12 -7.23
C THR A 2 9.15 -18.00 -6.33
N GLY A 3 8.94 -17.94 -5.01
CA GLY A 3 9.70 -18.74 -4.06
C GLY A 3 9.02 -20.07 -3.71
N ALA A 4 9.76 -20.97 -3.03
CA ALA A 4 9.29 -22.28 -2.58
C ALA A 4 8.60 -22.27 -1.19
N TYR A 5 8.39 -21.09 -0.59
CA TYR A 5 7.69 -20.95 0.68
C TYR A 5 6.16 -20.99 0.49
N ALA A 6 5.44 -21.32 1.56
CA ALA A 6 3.98 -21.33 1.55
C ALA A 6 3.41 -19.95 1.17
N ALA A 7 2.37 -19.96 0.34
CA ALA A 7 1.72 -18.75 -0.18
C ALA A 7 2.69 -17.77 -0.90
N SER A 8 3.57 -18.31 -1.75
CA SER A 8 4.57 -17.50 -2.48
C SER A 8 4.01 -16.51 -3.50
N PHE A 9 2.70 -16.49 -3.73
CA PHE A 9 2.01 -15.44 -4.48
C PHE A 9 1.86 -14.13 -3.66
N LEU A 10 1.94 -14.19 -2.33
CA LEU A 10 1.70 -13.03 -1.46
C LEU A 10 2.65 -11.85 -1.74
N PRO A 11 3.96 -12.02 -1.96
CA PRO A 11 4.81 -10.88 -2.28
C PRO A 11 4.49 -10.22 -3.62
N ALA A 12 3.98 -11.00 -4.59
CA ALA A 12 3.59 -10.45 -5.88
C ALA A 12 2.37 -9.51 -5.77
N MET A 13 1.49 -9.72 -4.79
CA MET A 13 0.33 -8.85 -4.53
C MET A 13 0.63 -7.78 -3.47
N LEU A 14 1.21 -8.16 -2.33
CA LEU A 14 1.36 -7.27 -1.18
C LEU A 14 2.42 -6.20 -1.42
N VAL A 15 3.52 -6.50 -2.12
CA VAL A 15 4.58 -5.51 -2.37
C VAL A 15 4.06 -4.34 -3.24
N PRO A 16 3.37 -4.57 -4.37
CA PRO A 16 2.70 -3.48 -5.09
C PRO A 16 1.62 -2.78 -4.27
N MET A 17 0.84 -3.54 -3.48
CA MET A 17 -0.18 -2.95 -2.61
C MET A 17 0.41 -2.00 -1.56
N MET A 18 1.65 -2.21 -1.08
CA MET A 18 2.30 -1.27 -0.16
C MET A 18 2.55 0.10 -0.80
N ALA A 19 2.88 0.14 -2.10
CA ALA A 19 3.02 1.40 -2.84
C ALA A 19 1.67 2.11 -3.00
N VAL A 20 0.61 1.35 -3.31
CA VAL A 20 -0.77 1.88 -3.37
C VAL A 20 -1.20 2.40 -2.00
N LEU A 21 -0.92 1.65 -0.93
CA LEU A 21 -1.23 2.06 0.43
C LEU A 21 -0.55 3.39 0.79
N ASN A 22 0.71 3.57 0.41
CA ASN A 22 1.43 4.83 0.63
C ASN A 22 0.72 6.01 -0.05
N PHE A 23 0.34 5.85 -1.33
CA PHE A 23 -0.40 6.88 -2.07
C PHE A 23 -1.75 7.21 -1.40
N VAL A 24 -2.51 6.19 -1.00
CA VAL A 24 -3.82 6.38 -0.35
C VAL A 24 -3.65 7.06 1.00
N VAL A 25 -2.73 6.61 1.85
CA VAL A 25 -2.50 7.18 3.19
C VAL A 25 -2.06 8.63 3.08
N LEU A 26 -1.13 8.96 2.18
CA LEU A 26 -0.71 10.35 1.97
C LEU A 26 -1.86 11.22 1.45
N GLY A 27 -2.70 10.72 0.54
CA GLY A 27 -3.89 11.44 0.08
C GLY A 27 -4.87 11.74 1.22
N LEU A 28 -5.13 10.75 2.08
CA LEU A 28 -6.00 10.92 3.24
C LEU A 28 -5.41 11.89 4.26
N LEU A 29 -4.11 11.78 4.55
CA LEU A 29 -3.41 12.71 5.45
C LEU A 29 -3.40 14.13 4.89
N PHE A 30 -3.22 14.28 3.58
CA PHE A 30 -3.32 15.58 2.91
C PHE A 30 -4.71 16.18 3.07
N THR A 31 -5.78 15.41 2.81
CA THR A 31 -7.14 15.86 3.06
C THR A 31 -7.36 16.27 4.53
N TYR A 32 -6.79 15.54 5.48
CA TYR A 32 -6.92 15.86 6.91
C TYR A 32 -6.20 17.15 7.31
N ILE A 33 -5.02 17.44 6.77
CA ILE A 33 -4.29 18.67 7.14
C ILE A 33 -4.82 19.91 6.39
N GLU A 34 -5.38 19.73 5.20
CA GLU A 34 -5.96 20.80 4.38
C GLU A 34 -7.46 21.00 4.62
N SER A 35 -8.11 20.12 5.38
CA SER A 35 -9.51 20.34 5.73
C SER A 35 -9.59 21.56 6.66
N GLU A 36 -10.17 22.64 6.14
CA GLU A 36 -10.67 23.74 6.95
C GLU A 36 -11.68 23.23 7.98
N ALA A 37 -11.79 23.94 9.11
CA ALA A 37 -12.67 23.59 10.23
C ALA A 37 -14.15 23.47 9.83
#